data_AF-A0A816T617-F1
#
_entry.id   AF-A0A816T617-F1
#
_cell.length_a   1.000
_cell.length_b   1.000
_cell.length_c   1.000
_cell.angle_alpha   90.00
_cell.angle_beta   90.00
_cell.angle_gamma   90.00
#
_symmetry.space_group_name_H-M   'P 1'
#
loop_
_entity.id
_entity.type
_entity.pdbx_description
1 polymer ?
#
loop_
_entity_poly.entity_id
_entity_poly.type
_entity_poly.pdbx_seq_one_letter_code
_entity_poly.pdbx_strand_id
1 'polypeptide(L)'
;MYGNCLLCRTKVPSTEIPTLYSGIDLDEEVNWMKWANVNGKIDIHRLSGSVGDLLIEMEHQWSKFIMHSYITHAQFEHIRNLKQSLASDSALVHMDFA
;
A
#
# COMPACT_ATOMS: atom_id res chain seq x y z
N MET A 1 8.49 18.48 12.16
CA MET A 1 7.70 17.89 13.25
C MET A 1 6.96 16.70 12.67
N TYR A 2 7.48 15.50 12.88
CA TYR A 2 6.95 14.27 12.28
C TYR A 2 5.73 13.80 13.09
N GLY A 3 4.57 13.82 12.44
CA GLY A 3 3.28 13.56 13.06
C GLY A 3 3.01 12.07 13.24
N ASN A 4 2.46 11.73 14.40
CA ASN A 4 1.72 10.51 14.74
C ASN A 4 1.03 9.86 13.52
N CYS A 5 1.06 8.53 13.37
CA CYS A 5 0.34 7.79 12.33
C CYS A 5 -1.16 8.14 12.20
N LEU A 6 -1.80 8.64 13.27
CA LEU A 6 -3.16 9.20 13.24
C LEU A 6 -3.30 10.46 12.35
N LEU A 7 -2.21 11.19 12.12
CA LEU A 7 -2.10 12.44 11.36
C LEU A 7 -1.49 12.25 9.96
N CYS A 8 -0.84 11.12 9.64
CA CYS A 8 -0.41 10.76 8.27
C CYS A 8 -1.60 10.47 7.31
N ARG A 9 -2.82 10.84 7.70
CA ARG A 9 -4.03 10.86 6.88
C ARG A 9 -3.97 11.97 5.82
N THR A 10 -3.05 11.87 4.87
CA THR A 10 -3.28 12.42 3.52
C THR A 10 -3.61 11.25 2.63
N LYS A 11 -4.92 11.10 2.41
CA LYS A 11 -5.57 10.02 1.66
C LYS A 11 -4.99 9.95 0.25
N VAL A 12 -4.22 8.92 -0.04
CA VAL A 12 -4.05 8.42 -1.40
C VAL A 12 -4.92 7.17 -1.42
N PRO A 13 -6.15 7.24 -1.94
CA PRO A 13 -6.97 6.04 -2.11
C PRO A 13 -6.19 4.96 -2.86
N SER A 14 -6.41 3.66 -2.62
CA SER A 14 -5.78 2.61 -3.44
C SER A 14 -6.07 2.79 -4.94
N THR A 15 -7.14 3.51 -5.30
CA THR A 15 -7.49 3.89 -6.67
C THR A 15 -6.51 4.88 -7.30
N GLU A 16 -5.62 5.49 -6.53
CA GLU A 16 -4.50 6.31 -7.02
C GLU A 16 -3.21 5.48 -7.22
N ILE A 17 -3.14 4.23 -6.77
CA ILE A 17 -1.99 3.33 -7.06
C ILE A 17 -1.76 3.18 -8.58
N PRO A 18 -2.79 3.00 -9.43
CA PRO A 18 -2.60 2.94 -10.88
C PRO A 18 -2.04 4.22 -11.49
N THR A 19 -2.32 5.40 -10.89
CA THR A 19 -1.77 6.68 -11.39
C THR A 19 -0.31 6.85 -10.97
N LEU A 20 0.11 6.20 -9.88
CA LEU A 20 1.49 6.14 -9.42
C LEU A 20 2.35 5.11 -10.17
N TYR A 21 1.71 4.09 -10.75
CA TYR A 21 2.36 3.03 -11.51
C TYR A 21 1.70 2.87 -12.89
N SER A 22 2.20 3.61 -13.87
CA SER A 22 1.66 3.74 -15.24
C SER A 22 1.69 2.46 -16.11
N GLY A 23 1.77 1.27 -15.51
CA GLY A 23 1.80 -0.02 -16.19
C GLY A 23 0.81 -1.05 -15.62
N ILE A 24 -0.07 -0.64 -14.70
CA ILE A 24 -1.13 -1.51 -14.18
C ILE A 24 -2.30 -1.48 -15.16
N ASP A 25 -2.59 -2.62 -15.78
CA ASP A 25 -3.81 -2.82 -16.57
C ASP A 25 -4.98 -3.07 -15.62
N LEU A 26 -5.88 -2.10 -15.51
CA LEU A 26 -7.02 -2.19 -14.60
C LEU A 26 -8.07 -3.20 -15.05
N ASP A 27 -8.10 -3.52 -16.34
CA ASP A 27 -9.07 -4.45 -16.94
C ASP A 27 -8.54 -5.89 -16.97
N GLU A 28 -7.29 -6.12 -16.54
CA GLU A 28 -6.72 -7.46 -16.47
C GLU A 28 -7.54 -8.36 -15.53
N GLU A 29 -7.92 -9.55 -16.01
CA GLU A 29 -8.64 -10.53 -15.21
C GLU A 29 -7.73 -11.13 -14.14
N VAL A 30 -8.19 -11.08 -12.90
CA VAL A 30 -7.50 -11.63 -11.74
C VAL A 30 -8.44 -12.42 -10.85
N ASN A 31 -7.85 -13.36 -10.12
CA ASN A 31 -8.55 -14.18 -9.12
C ASN A 31 -7.96 -13.90 -7.75
N TRP A 32 -8.80 -13.71 -6.75
CA TRP A 32 -8.36 -13.48 -5.37
C TRP A 32 -9.25 -14.21 -4.36
N MET A 33 -8.76 -14.27 -3.12
CA MET A 33 -9.50 -14.83 -2.00
C MET A 33 -9.79 -13.76 -0.98
N LYS A 34 -11.01 -13.77 -0.44
CA LYS A 34 -11.46 -12.87 0.61
C LYS A 34 -11.91 -13.69 1.82
N TRP A 35 -11.40 -13.33 2.98
CA TRP A 35 -11.95 -13.80 4.25
C TRP A 35 -13.17 -12.96 4.59
N ALA A 36 -14.34 -13.58 4.71
CA ALA A 36 -15.58 -12.91 5.04
C ALA A 36 -16.17 -13.50 6.32
N ASN A 37 -16.68 -12.64 7.20
CA ASN A 37 -17.50 -13.09 8.31
C ASN A 37 -18.95 -13.21 7.81
N VAL A 38 -19.44 -14.43 7.67
CA VAL A 38 -20.81 -14.74 7.27
C VAL A 38 -21.50 -15.41 8.45
N ASN A 39 -22.48 -14.71 9.04
CA ASN A 39 -23.26 -15.20 10.17
C ASN A 39 -22.42 -15.69 11.37
N GLY A 40 -21.33 -15.00 11.69
CA GLY A 40 -20.46 -15.32 12.82
C GLY A 40 -19.42 -16.41 12.52
N LYS A 41 -19.33 -16.90 11.27
CA LYS A 41 -18.29 -17.81 10.82
C LYS A 41 -17.36 -17.12 9.84
N ILE A 42 -16.08 -17.45 9.93
CA ILE A 42 -15.07 -16.97 8.98
C ILE A 42 -15.02 -17.97 7.83
N ASP A 43 -15.42 -17.52 6.64
CA ASP A 43 -15.38 -18.30 5.40
C ASP A 43 -14.43 -17.66 4.39
N ILE A 44 -13.86 -18.49 3.51
CA ILE A 44 -13.01 -18.04 2.40
C ILE A 44 -13.84 -18.03 1.13
N HIS A 45 -14.02 -16.84 0.55
CA HIS A 45 -14.65 -16.67 -0.75
C HIS A 45 -13.59 -16.57 -1.83
N ARG A 46 -13.76 -17.32 -2.92
CA ARG A 46 -12.96 -17.18 -4.14
C ARG A 46 -13.71 -16.25 -5.09
N LEU A 47 -13.03 -15.22 -5.54
CA LEU A 47 -13.57 -14.16 -6.38
C LEU A 47 -12.73 -14.04 -7.64
N SER A 48 -13.38 -13.61 -8.71
CA SER A 48 -12.80 -13.35 -10.03
C SER A 48 -13.35 -12.03 -10.52
N GLY A 49 -12.53 -11.21 -11.16
CA GLY A 49 -12.89 -9.88 -11.63
C GLY A 49 -11.68 -9.17 -12.21
N SER A 50 -11.80 -7.86 -12.39
CA SER A 50 -10.71 -7.02 -12.89
C SER A 50 -9.70 -6.67 -11.78
N VAL A 51 -8.49 -6.25 -12.16
CA VAL A 51 -7.53 -5.65 -11.23
C VAL A 51 -8.16 -4.44 -10.52
N GLY A 52 -8.99 -3.66 -11.22
CA GLY A 52 -9.77 -2.57 -10.62
C GLY A 52 -10.67 -3.04 -9.48
N ASP A 53 -11.41 -4.12 -9.66
CA ASP A 53 -12.30 -4.70 -8.64
C ASP A 53 -11.52 -5.15 -7.40
N LEU A 54 -10.36 -5.78 -7.63
CA LEU A 54 -9.47 -6.19 -6.55
C LEU A 54 -8.97 -4.99 -5.75
N LEU A 55 -8.52 -3.91 -6.42
CA LEU A 55 -8.03 -2.70 -5.75
C LEU A 55 -9.12 -2.00 -4.91
N ILE A 56 -10.37 -1.98 -5.39
CA ILE A 56 -11.51 -1.44 -4.65
C ILE A 56 -11.81 -2.29 -3.41
N GLU A 57 -11.83 -3.61 -3.52
CA GLU A 57 -12.06 -4.50 -2.39
C GLU A 57 -10.92 -4.40 -1.37
N MET A 58 -9.69 -4.33 -1.84
CA MET A 58 -8.51 -4.09 -1.02
C MET A 58 -8.64 -2.77 -0.24
N GLU A 59 -9.10 -1.67 -0.83
CA GLU A 59 -9.38 -0.42 -0.11
C GLU A 59 -10.40 -0.63 1.01
N HIS A 60 -11.50 -1.33 0.70
CA HIS A 60 -12.59 -1.54 1.65
C HIS A 60 -12.15 -2.37 2.86
N GLN A 61 -11.37 -3.44 2.65
CA GLN A 61 -10.90 -4.29 3.74
C GLN A 61 -9.70 -3.68 4.47
N TRP A 62 -8.78 -3.08 3.72
CA TRP A 62 -7.40 -2.85 4.12
C TRP A 62 -6.86 -1.46 3.77
N SER A 63 -7.72 -0.44 3.61
CA SER A 63 -7.34 0.96 3.37
C SER A 63 -6.12 1.44 4.18
N LYS A 64 -6.02 1.02 5.46
CA LYS A 64 -4.89 1.38 6.32
C LYS A 64 -3.59 0.60 6.01
N PHE A 65 -3.69 -0.66 5.63
CA PHE A 65 -2.53 -1.55 5.42
C PHE A 65 -1.87 -1.30 4.06
N ILE A 66 -2.66 -1.02 3.02
CA ILE A 66 -2.16 -0.72 1.68
C ILE A 66 -1.34 0.55 1.69
N MET A 67 -1.88 1.60 2.31
CA MET A 67 -1.18 2.87 2.47
C MET A 67 0.10 2.74 3.30
N HIS A 68 0.06 1.95 4.38
CA HIS A 68 1.27 1.67 5.15
C HIS A 68 2.32 0.98 4.28
N SER A 69 1.97 -0.08 3.55
CA SER A 69 2.88 -0.80 2.65
C SER A 69 3.47 0.10 1.57
N TYR A 70 2.65 0.95 0.96
CA TYR A 70 3.10 1.91 -0.05
C TYR A 70 4.09 2.93 0.53
N ILE A 71 3.74 3.57 1.66
CA ILE A 71 4.60 4.57 2.32
C ILE A 71 5.94 3.94 2.72
N THR A 72 5.92 2.75 3.34
CA THR A 72 7.13 2.03 3.73
C THR A 72 8.01 1.73 2.51
N HIS A 73 7.41 1.32 1.39
CA HIS A 73 8.16 1.06 0.17
C HIS A 73 8.75 2.35 -0.44
N ALA A 74 7.97 3.43 -0.50
CA ALA A 74 8.44 4.72 -1.01
C ALA A 74 9.56 5.31 -0.13
N GLN A 75 9.45 5.19 1.19
CA GLN A 75 10.50 5.59 2.13
C GLN A 75 11.77 4.76 1.92
N PHE A 76 11.63 3.45 1.76
CA PHE A 76 12.75 2.56 1.47
C PHE A 76 13.49 2.95 0.19
N GLU A 77 12.76 3.16 -0.92
CA GLU A 77 13.34 3.57 -2.20
C GLU A 77 14.03 4.94 -2.11
N HIS A 78 13.43 5.89 -1.41
CA HIS A 78 14.02 7.20 -1.16
C HIS A 78 15.34 7.10 -0.39
N ILE A 79 15.35 6.32 0.70
CA ILE A 79 16.55 6.06 1.51
C ILE A 79 17.63 5.39 0.68
N ARG A 80 17.26 4.41 -0.15
CA ARG A 80 18.19 3.72 -1.04
C ARG A 80 18.86 4.71 -2.01
N ASN A 81 18.09 5.61 -2.61
CA ASN A 81 18.61 6.62 -3.53
C ASN A 81 19.50 7.65 -2.80
N LEU A 82 19.13 8.07 -1.59
CA LEU A 82 19.97 8.94 -0.75
C LEU A 82 21.31 8.29 -0.40
N LYS A 83 21.32 7.00 -0.06
CA LYS A 83 22.57 6.28 0.22
C LYS A 83 23.52 6.25 -0.98
N GLN A 84 22.99 6.26 -2.19
CA GLN A 84 23.81 6.29 -3.41
C GLN A 84 24.41 7.68 -3.70
N SER A 85 23.77 8.76 -3.22
CA SER A 85 24.22 10.14 -3.47
C SER A 85 25.00 10.76 -2.31
N LEU A 86 25.01 10.12 -1.14
CA LEU A 86 25.73 10.60 0.04
C LEU A 86 27.25 10.37 -0.07
N ALA A 87 28.02 11.34 0.42
CA ALA A 87 29.47 11.22 0.55
C ALA A 87 29.85 10.21 1.65
N SER A 88 31.04 9.62 1.53
CA SER A 88 31.52 8.53 2.38
C SER A 88 31.64 8.86 3.87
N ASP A 89 31.59 10.14 4.23
CA ASP A 89 31.69 10.68 5.60
C ASP A 89 30.33 11.04 6.21
N SER A 90 29.23 10.76 5.50
CA SER A 90 27.87 11.08 5.94
C SER A 90 27.19 9.88 6.60
N ALA A 91 26.36 10.14 7.62
CA ALA A 91 25.51 9.15 8.26
C ALA A 91 24.02 9.49 8.04
N LEU A 92 23.20 8.46 7.74
CA LEU A 92 21.76 8.59 7.58
C LEU A 92 21.06 7.90 8.76
N VAL A 93 20.22 8.64 9.48
CA VAL A 93 19.36 8.12 10.55
C VAL A 93 17.92 8.12 10.07
N HIS A 94 17.34 6.92 9.91
CA HIS A 94 15.91 6.75 9.64
C HIS A 94 15.20 6.39 10.94
N MET A 95 14.18 7.16 11.30
CA MET A 95 13.31 6.86 12.44
C MET A 95 11.94 6.50 11.92
N ASP A 96 11.56 5.24 12.11
CA ASP A 96 10.24 4.73 11.82
C ASP A 96 9.39 4.75 13.10
N PHE A 97 8.12 5.14 12.97
CA PHE A 97 7.16 5.16 14.07
C PHE A 97 6.02 4.19 13.70
N ALA A 98 6.01 3.04 14.36
CA ALA A 98 4.98 2.01 14.22
C ALA A 98 3.60 2.47 14.75
#